data_AF-V8N931-F1
#
_entry.id   AF-V8N931-F1
#
_cell.length_a   1.000
_cell.length_b   1.000
_cell.length_c   1.000
_cell.angle_alpha   90.00
_cell.angle_beta   90.00
_cell.angle_gamma   90.00
#
_symmetry.space_group_name_H-M   'P 1'
#
loop_
_entity.id
_entity.type
_entity.pdbx_description
1 polymer ?
#
loop_
_entity_poly.entity_id
_entity_poly.type
_entity_poly.pdbx_seq_one_letter_code
_entity_poly.pdbx_strand_id
1 'polypeptide(L)'
;MPSTSRAGSLKDPEIAELFYKEDPEKLFTDLREIGHGSFGAVYFKWQDIIKEVKFLQRIKHPNKPGQVKLADFGSASIASPANSFVGTPYWMAPEVILAMDEGQYDGKVDVWSLGITCIELAERKPPLFNMNAMSALYHIAQNESPLLQSSEWSDYFRNFVDSCLQKIPQDRPTSEELLKHVFVVRDRPETVLIDLIQRTKDAEQDSSMGRTGTVNSVGSNQSIPSMSISASSQSSSVNSLPDASDDKSELDIMEGDHTEEENYREDSDARLRGSEPQSPPQGTRHRSHYRNREHFATIRTASLVTRQMQEHEQDSELREQMSGYKRMRRQHQKQLMALENKLKTEMDDHRLRLDKDLETQRNNFAAEMEKLVKKHQAAVEKEAKVMANEEKKFQQHIQTQQKKELNSFLESQKREYKLRKEQLKEVMGES
;
A
#
# COMPACT_ATOMS: atom_id res chain seq x y z
N MET A 1 -19.51 43.58 15.69
CA MET A 1 -19.76 42.51 14.69
C MET A 1 -18.56 41.59 14.67
N PRO A 2 -18.61 40.40 15.31
CA PRO A 2 -17.64 39.36 15.02
C PRO A 2 -18.28 38.33 14.07
N SER A 3 -17.50 38.01 13.04
CA SER A 3 -17.80 37.12 11.92
C SER A 3 -18.18 35.71 12.35
N THR A 4 -19.29 35.22 11.80
CA THR A 4 -19.72 33.82 11.84
C THR A 4 -18.82 32.96 10.98
N SER A 5 -17.83 32.27 11.56
CA SER A 5 -17.09 31.20 10.88
C SER A 5 -17.91 29.91 10.95
N ARG A 6 -18.46 29.46 9.81
CA ARG A 6 -19.07 28.13 9.65
C ARG A 6 -18.01 27.03 9.83
N ALA A 7 -18.46 25.87 10.30
CA ALA A 7 -17.67 24.65 10.34
C ALA A 7 -17.03 24.35 8.97
N GLY A 8 -15.74 24.00 8.98
CA GLY A 8 -15.00 23.64 7.76
C GLY A 8 -14.40 24.81 6.97
N SER A 9 -14.18 25.98 7.58
CA SER A 9 -13.42 27.03 6.90
C SER A 9 -11.95 26.62 6.76
N LEU A 10 -11.62 26.00 5.64
CA LEU A 10 -10.26 26.00 5.10
C LEU A 10 -9.78 27.46 5.16
N LYS A 11 -8.72 27.70 5.92
CA LYS A 11 -8.20 29.07 6.16
C LYS A 11 -7.64 29.70 4.88
N ASP A 12 -7.30 28.85 3.92
CA ASP A 12 -6.78 29.24 2.61
C ASP A 12 -7.95 29.37 1.60
N PRO A 13 -8.18 30.57 1.04
CA PRO A 13 -9.23 30.79 0.06
C PRO A 13 -9.01 29.98 -1.24
N GLU A 14 -7.78 29.70 -1.65
CA GLU A 14 -7.51 28.91 -2.87
C GLU A 14 -7.95 27.46 -2.69
N ILE A 15 -7.71 26.88 -1.51
CA ILE A 15 -8.12 25.51 -1.18
C ILE A 15 -9.64 25.46 -0.96
N ALA A 16 -10.22 26.47 -0.29
CA ALA A 16 -11.66 26.54 -0.06
C ALA A 16 -12.47 26.62 -1.36
N GLU A 17 -11.92 27.22 -2.41
CA GLU A 17 -12.55 27.28 -3.74
C GLU A 17 -12.61 25.92 -4.46
N LEU A 18 -11.83 24.92 -4.04
CA LEU A 18 -11.86 23.58 -4.62
C LEU A 18 -13.07 22.76 -4.18
N PHE A 19 -13.71 23.12 -3.06
CA PHE A 19 -14.82 22.37 -2.46
C PHE A 19 -16.17 23.04 -2.66
N TYR A 20 -17.21 22.23 -2.87
CA TYR A 20 -18.59 22.73 -2.88
C TYR A 20 -19.04 23.15 -1.47
N LYS A 21 -19.86 24.21 -1.42
CA LYS A 21 -20.40 24.77 -0.17
C LYS A 21 -21.67 24.05 0.32
N GLU A 22 -22.22 23.16 -0.51
CA GLU A 22 -23.40 22.37 -0.20
C GLU A 22 -22.98 21.07 0.50
N ASP A 23 -23.83 20.63 1.42
CA ASP A 23 -23.58 19.44 2.23
C ASP A 23 -23.77 18.16 1.39
N PRO A 24 -22.71 17.35 1.18
CA PRO A 24 -22.79 16.15 0.37
C PRO A 24 -23.73 15.10 0.97
N GLU A 25 -23.89 15.00 2.30
CA GLU A 25 -24.76 13.98 2.90
C GLU A 25 -26.24 14.17 2.55
N LYS A 26 -26.63 15.41 2.23
CA LYS A 26 -27.99 15.74 1.76
C LYS A 26 -28.17 15.54 0.27
N LEU A 27 -27.08 15.58 -0.49
CA LEU A 27 -27.08 15.44 -1.95
C LEU A 27 -26.95 13.97 -2.38
N PHE A 28 -26.21 13.15 -1.62
CA PHE A 28 -25.87 11.78 -1.96
C PHE A 28 -26.58 10.78 -1.03
N THR A 29 -27.66 10.16 -1.53
CA THR A 29 -28.37 9.03 -0.90
C THR A 29 -28.13 7.73 -1.68
N ASP A 30 -28.36 6.57 -1.05
CA ASP A 30 -28.24 5.23 -1.67
C ASP A 30 -26.88 4.91 -2.30
N LEU A 31 -25.81 5.20 -1.58
CA LEU A 31 -24.44 4.90 -1.97
C LEU A 31 -24.20 3.38 -1.94
N ARG A 32 -23.72 2.82 -3.06
CA ARG A 32 -23.24 1.43 -3.11
C ARG A 32 -21.75 1.42 -3.41
N GLU A 33 -20.97 0.76 -2.57
CA GLU A 33 -19.54 0.66 -2.78
C GLU A 33 -19.23 -0.11 -4.07
N ILE A 34 -18.29 0.40 -4.87
CA ILE A 34 -17.81 -0.21 -6.13
C ILE A 34 -16.30 -0.41 -6.17
N GLY A 35 -15.57 0.07 -5.16
CA GLY A 35 -14.13 -0.11 -5.04
C GLY A 35 -13.59 0.58 -3.79
N HIS A 36 -12.35 0.30 -3.43
CA HIS A 36 -11.69 0.93 -2.29
C HIS A 36 -10.18 1.07 -2.53
N GLY A 37 -9.56 2.03 -1.86
CA GLY A 37 -8.12 2.26 -1.84
C GLY A 37 -7.65 2.80 -0.49
N SER A 38 -6.39 3.21 -0.40
CA SER A 38 -5.84 3.84 0.81
C SER A 38 -6.55 5.15 1.20
N PHE A 39 -7.21 5.80 0.24
CA PHE A 39 -8.00 7.01 0.41
C PHE A 39 -9.45 6.76 0.87
N GLY A 40 -9.87 5.49 0.99
CA GLY A 40 -11.23 5.10 1.37
C GLY A 40 -12.01 4.39 0.25
N ALA A 41 -13.33 4.32 0.40
CA ALA A 41 -14.22 3.63 -0.52
C ALA A 41 -14.78 4.56 -1.62
N VAL A 42 -14.94 4.00 -2.82
CA VAL A 42 -15.57 4.63 -3.99
C VAL A 42 -16.98 4.07 -4.12
N TYR A 43 -17.96 4.96 -4.30
CA TYR A 43 -19.37 4.60 -4.31
C TYR A 43 -20.04 4.93 -5.66
N PHE A 44 -20.89 4.02 -6.13
CA PHE A 44 -21.81 4.23 -7.23
C PHE A 44 -23.05 5.00 -6.77
N LYS A 45 -23.48 5.93 -7.61
CA LYS A 45 -24.72 6.69 -7.44
C LYS A 45 -25.37 6.97 -8.78
N TRP A 46 -26.70 6.94 -8.79
CA TRP A 46 -27.54 7.50 -9.85
C TRP A 46 -27.93 8.95 -9.49
N GLN A 47 -27.45 9.95 -10.21
CA GLN A 47 -28.11 11.28 -10.23
C GLN A 47 -27.74 12.17 -11.42
N ASP A 48 -28.76 12.80 -12.00
CA ASP A 48 -28.75 13.75 -13.13
C ASP A 48 -28.31 15.19 -12.77
N ILE A 49 -27.38 15.39 -11.83
CA ILE A 49 -26.96 16.74 -11.43
C ILE A 49 -25.50 16.99 -11.83
N ILE A 50 -25.33 17.61 -13.00
CA ILE A 50 -24.07 18.13 -13.51
C ILE A 50 -23.72 19.40 -12.73
N LYS A 51 -22.85 19.30 -11.72
CA LYS A 51 -22.00 20.41 -11.26
C LYS A 51 -20.65 19.86 -10.80
N GLU A 52 -19.60 20.33 -11.44
CA GLU A 52 -18.33 19.64 -11.58
C GLU A 52 -17.15 20.49 -11.07
N VAL A 53 -16.24 19.84 -10.35
CA VAL A 53 -14.95 20.37 -9.87
C VAL A 53 -14.06 20.72 -11.08
N LYS A 54 -13.36 21.86 -11.02
CA LYS A 54 -12.63 22.48 -12.15
C LYS A 54 -11.63 21.56 -12.89
N PHE A 55 -11.09 20.54 -12.24
CA PHE A 55 -10.19 19.56 -12.87
C PHE A 55 -10.92 18.47 -13.66
N LEU A 56 -12.08 18.00 -13.17
CA LEU A 56 -12.91 17.00 -13.84
C LEU A 56 -13.74 17.58 -14.99
N GLN A 57 -14.00 18.90 -14.99
CA GLN A 57 -14.74 19.64 -16.03
C GLN A 57 -14.24 19.49 -17.45
N ARG A 58 -12.99 19.05 -17.65
CA ARG A 58 -12.43 18.85 -18.98
C ARG A 58 -12.81 17.50 -19.61
N ILE A 59 -13.45 16.59 -18.87
CA ILE A 59 -13.87 15.25 -19.31
C ILE A 59 -15.41 15.19 -19.55
N LYS A 60 -16.03 16.31 -19.92
CA LYS A 60 -17.45 16.37 -20.32
C LYS A 60 -17.68 15.74 -21.70
N HIS A 61 -17.70 14.42 -21.76
CA HIS A 61 -18.40 13.70 -22.82
C HIS A 61 -19.56 12.88 -22.22
N PRO A 62 -20.77 12.96 -22.79
CA PRO A 62 -21.88 12.10 -22.37
C PRO A 62 -21.42 10.63 -22.42
N ASN A 63 -21.69 9.88 -21.35
CA ASN A 63 -21.34 8.47 -21.22
C ASN A 63 -21.98 7.66 -22.36
N LYS A 64 -21.23 7.43 -23.44
CA LYS A 64 -21.63 6.46 -24.46
C LYS A 64 -21.29 5.05 -23.95
N PRO A 65 -22.19 4.07 -24.08
CA PRO A 65 -21.87 2.68 -23.76
C PRO A 65 -20.65 2.24 -24.59
N GLY A 66 -19.66 1.64 -23.92
CA GLY A 66 -18.40 1.24 -24.56
C GLY A 66 -17.35 2.34 -24.70
N GLN A 67 -17.51 3.52 -24.09
CA GLN A 67 -16.44 4.52 -24.06
C GLN A 67 -15.40 4.20 -22.96
N VAL A 68 -14.13 4.08 -23.35
CA VAL A 68 -13.00 3.92 -22.41
C VAL A 68 -12.66 5.27 -21.76
N LYS A 69 -12.42 5.26 -20.45
CA LYS A 69 -12.07 6.46 -19.67
C LYS A 69 -10.87 6.18 -18.78
N LEU A 70 -9.93 7.11 -18.74
CA LEU A 70 -8.88 7.13 -17.73
C LEU A 70 -9.47 7.60 -16.40
N ALA A 71 -9.05 6.95 -15.32
CA ALA A 71 -9.47 7.25 -13.96
C ALA A 71 -8.26 7.10 -13.03
N ASP A 72 -8.44 7.48 -11.77
CA ASP A 72 -7.42 7.41 -10.71
C ASP A 72 -6.13 8.19 -11.02
N PHE A 73 -6.24 9.52 -10.96
CA PHE A 73 -5.12 10.45 -11.16
C PHE A 73 -4.29 10.67 -9.89
N GLY A 74 -4.34 9.78 -8.90
CA GLY A 74 -3.66 9.93 -7.60
C GLY A 74 -2.14 10.05 -7.67
N SER A 75 -1.52 9.60 -8.78
CA SER A 75 -0.08 9.73 -9.05
C SER A 75 0.23 10.60 -10.29
N ALA A 76 -0.76 11.34 -10.80
CA ALA A 76 -0.56 12.18 -11.97
C ALA A 76 0.31 13.40 -11.66
N SER A 77 1.20 13.77 -12.59
CA SER A 77 1.98 15.01 -12.50
C SER A 77 1.30 16.15 -13.27
N ILE A 78 1.32 17.35 -12.68
CA ILE A 78 0.84 18.58 -13.33
C ILE A 78 1.94 19.18 -14.24
N ALA A 79 3.21 18.81 -14.01
CA ALA A 79 4.37 19.29 -14.76
C ALA A 79 5.06 18.13 -15.51
N SER A 80 5.62 18.44 -16.68
CA SER A 80 6.47 17.52 -17.44
C SER A 80 7.69 18.30 -17.94
N PRO A 81 8.93 17.84 -17.69
CA PRO A 81 9.29 16.59 -16.98
C PRO A 81 8.96 16.60 -15.48
N ALA A 82 8.72 15.42 -14.92
CA ALA A 82 8.48 15.19 -13.49
C ALA A 82 9.67 14.44 -12.86
N ASN A 83 9.75 14.43 -11.53
CA ASN A 83 10.86 13.85 -10.77
C ASN A 83 10.40 13.04 -9.54
N SER A 84 9.10 12.83 -9.38
CA SER A 84 8.57 12.17 -8.17
C SER A 84 8.65 10.66 -8.30
N PHE A 85 9.20 9.97 -7.29
CA PHE A 85 9.16 8.52 -7.23
C PHE A 85 7.77 8.05 -6.75
N VAL A 86 6.82 8.00 -7.69
CA VAL A 86 5.42 7.62 -7.45
C VAL A 86 4.94 6.59 -8.48
N GLY A 87 4.10 5.65 -8.05
CA GLY A 87 3.44 4.70 -8.93
C GLY A 87 3.19 3.34 -8.28
N THR A 88 2.62 2.43 -9.07
CA THR A 88 2.48 1.02 -8.67
C THR A 88 3.65 0.22 -9.25
N PRO A 89 4.54 -0.38 -8.41
CA PRO A 89 5.85 -0.89 -8.82
C PRO A 89 5.89 -1.70 -10.12
N TYR A 90 4.94 -2.61 -10.33
CA TYR A 90 4.93 -3.52 -11.49
C TYR A 90 4.66 -2.83 -12.83
N TRP A 91 4.05 -1.64 -12.83
CA TRP A 91 3.77 -0.84 -14.04
C TRP A 91 4.78 0.30 -14.23
N MET A 92 5.69 0.53 -13.29
CA MET A 92 6.63 1.64 -13.36
C MET A 92 7.66 1.46 -14.48
N ALA A 93 7.93 2.54 -15.21
CA ALA A 93 8.97 2.56 -16.23
C ALA A 93 10.38 2.57 -15.61
N PRO A 94 11.40 1.96 -16.25
CA PRO A 94 12.76 1.89 -15.70
C PRO A 94 13.35 3.26 -15.37
N GLU A 95 13.09 4.26 -16.21
CA GLU A 95 13.59 5.62 -16.00
C GLU A 95 12.97 6.32 -14.80
N VAL A 96 11.73 5.99 -14.40
CA VAL A 96 11.14 6.51 -13.15
C VAL A 96 11.90 5.95 -11.95
N ILE A 97 12.31 4.68 -12.03
CA ILE A 97 13.06 3.99 -10.98
C ILE A 97 14.49 4.52 -10.90
N LEU A 98 15.14 4.71 -12.05
CA LEU A 98 16.53 5.16 -12.15
C LEU A 98 16.68 6.67 -11.90
N ALA A 99 15.65 7.48 -12.17
CA ALA A 99 15.67 8.91 -11.88
C ALA A 99 15.76 9.19 -10.37
N MET A 100 15.18 8.33 -9.52
CA MET A 100 15.04 8.59 -8.08
C MET A 100 14.54 10.04 -7.82
N ASP A 101 14.98 10.72 -6.75
CA ASP A 101 14.56 12.08 -6.43
C ASP A 101 15.33 13.19 -7.20
N GLU A 102 16.31 12.82 -8.03
CA GLU A 102 17.26 13.77 -8.65
C GLU A 102 17.14 13.83 -10.19
N GLY A 103 16.56 12.81 -10.82
CA GLY A 103 16.37 12.71 -12.27
C GLY A 103 15.00 13.19 -12.73
N GLN A 104 14.84 13.32 -14.06
CA GLN A 104 13.60 13.76 -14.69
C GLN A 104 13.10 12.72 -15.70
N TYR A 105 11.79 12.55 -15.77
CA TYR A 105 11.11 11.70 -16.76
C TYR A 105 9.93 12.44 -17.41
N ASP A 106 9.58 12.06 -18.63
CA ASP A 106 8.50 12.67 -19.41
C ASP A 106 7.26 11.76 -19.49
N GLY A 107 6.26 12.16 -20.29
CA GLY A 107 5.02 11.39 -20.46
C GLY A 107 5.18 10.01 -21.13
N LYS A 108 6.37 9.63 -21.62
CA LYS A 108 6.57 8.28 -22.19
C LYS A 108 6.55 7.17 -21.13
N VAL A 109 6.61 7.52 -19.84
CA VAL A 109 6.43 6.57 -18.74
C VAL A 109 5.02 5.96 -18.73
N ASP A 110 4.02 6.71 -19.20
CA ASP A 110 2.64 6.22 -19.35
C ASP A 110 2.55 5.21 -20.50
N VAL A 111 3.37 5.36 -21.54
CA VAL A 111 3.45 4.40 -22.65
C VAL A 111 4.00 3.06 -22.20
N TRP A 112 5.02 3.06 -21.34
CA TRP A 112 5.51 1.83 -20.71
C TRP A 112 4.43 1.17 -19.87
N SER A 113 3.76 1.95 -19.01
CA SER A 113 2.66 1.47 -18.17
C SER A 113 1.56 0.83 -19.00
N LEU A 114 1.20 1.44 -20.15
CA LEU A 114 0.26 0.89 -21.11
C LEU A 114 0.72 -0.47 -21.69
N GLY A 115 2.01 -0.62 -21.98
CA GLY A 115 2.59 -1.90 -22.42
C GLY A 115 2.43 -2.99 -21.37
N ILE A 116 2.68 -2.68 -20.10
CA ILE A 116 2.46 -3.61 -18.98
C ILE A 116 0.97 -3.94 -18.84
N THR A 117 0.08 -2.96 -18.94
CA THR A 117 -1.39 -3.18 -18.92
C THR A 117 -1.84 -4.08 -20.07
N CYS A 118 -1.23 -3.98 -21.26
CA CYS A 118 -1.54 -4.88 -22.36
C CYS A 118 -1.20 -6.34 -22.03
N ILE A 119 -0.05 -6.58 -21.40
CA ILE A 119 0.33 -7.92 -20.91
C ILE A 119 -0.65 -8.38 -19.83
N GLU A 120 -0.99 -7.51 -18.88
CA GLU A 120 -1.95 -7.81 -17.82
C GLU A 120 -3.33 -8.22 -18.37
N LEU A 121 -3.85 -7.50 -19.37
CA LEU A 121 -5.13 -7.84 -19.99
C LEU A 121 -5.08 -9.17 -20.76
N ALA A 122 -3.92 -9.51 -21.31
CA ALA A 122 -3.69 -10.76 -22.03
C ALA A 122 -3.49 -11.96 -21.08
N GLU A 123 -2.77 -11.76 -19.98
CA GLU A 123 -2.27 -12.84 -19.10
C GLU A 123 -2.89 -12.81 -17.69
N ARG A 124 -3.83 -11.89 -17.45
CA ARG A 124 -4.56 -11.61 -16.19
C ARG A 124 -3.74 -11.03 -15.04
N LYS A 125 -2.42 -10.92 -15.20
CA LYS A 125 -1.49 -10.37 -14.19
C LYS A 125 -0.34 -9.65 -14.89
N PRO A 126 0.21 -8.57 -14.29
CA PRO A 126 1.41 -7.97 -14.84
C PRO A 126 2.61 -8.91 -14.67
N PRO A 127 3.70 -8.71 -15.44
CA PRO A 127 4.98 -9.36 -15.20
C PRO A 127 5.45 -9.16 -13.76
N LEU A 128 6.18 -10.14 -13.22
CA LEU A 128 6.80 -10.07 -11.89
C LEU A 128 5.81 -9.98 -10.71
N PHE A 129 4.51 -10.18 -10.92
CA PHE A 129 3.48 -10.08 -9.87
C PHE A 129 3.67 -11.06 -8.70
N ASN A 130 4.44 -12.14 -8.90
CA ASN A 130 4.79 -13.09 -7.85
C ASN A 130 5.98 -12.64 -6.98
N MET A 131 6.60 -11.51 -7.30
CA MET A 131 7.71 -10.92 -6.54
C MET A 131 7.20 -9.83 -5.61
N ASN A 132 7.95 -9.52 -4.55
CA ASN A 132 7.65 -8.33 -3.76
C ASN A 132 8.01 -7.05 -4.55
N ALA A 133 7.45 -5.92 -4.12
CA ALA A 133 7.63 -4.62 -4.78
C ALA A 133 9.10 -4.25 -5.01
N MET A 134 9.97 -4.40 -4.00
CA MET A 134 11.38 -3.99 -4.10
C MET A 134 12.16 -4.87 -5.08
N SER A 135 11.92 -6.18 -5.05
CA SER A 135 12.49 -7.13 -6.00
C SER A 135 12.01 -6.86 -7.43
N ALA A 136 10.73 -6.52 -7.61
CA ALA A 136 10.19 -6.12 -8.91
C ALA A 136 10.86 -4.85 -9.45
N LEU A 137 11.01 -3.80 -8.63
CA LEU A 137 11.72 -2.57 -9.00
C LEU A 137 13.15 -2.85 -9.47
N TYR A 138 13.89 -3.66 -8.71
CA TYR A 138 15.25 -4.06 -9.08
C TYR A 138 15.26 -4.81 -10.42
N HIS A 139 14.32 -5.75 -10.62
CA HIS A 139 14.22 -6.50 -11.86
C HIS A 139 13.90 -5.62 -13.08
N ILE A 140 12.98 -4.67 -12.95
CA ILE A 140 12.62 -3.72 -14.01
C ILE A 140 13.84 -2.87 -14.40
N ALA A 141 14.59 -2.39 -13.42
CA ALA A 141 15.78 -1.58 -13.67
C ALA A 141 16.88 -2.39 -14.37
N GLN A 142 17.16 -3.62 -13.94
CA GLN A 142 18.36 -4.36 -14.34
C GLN A 142 18.16 -5.32 -15.52
N ASN A 143 17.00 -5.94 -15.67
CA ASN A 143 16.79 -7.01 -16.67
C ASN A 143 16.15 -6.50 -17.96
N GLU A 144 16.08 -7.37 -18.97
CA GLU A 144 15.37 -7.10 -20.22
C GLU A 144 13.87 -6.85 -20.00
N SER A 145 13.27 -6.12 -20.94
CA SER A 145 11.83 -5.85 -20.94
C SER A 145 11.02 -7.14 -21.04
N PRO A 146 9.88 -7.25 -20.35
CA PRO A 146 9.04 -8.44 -20.44
C PRO A 146 8.44 -8.59 -21.83
N LEU A 147 8.14 -9.83 -22.20
CA LEU A 147 7.51 -10.20 -23.47
C LEU A 147 6.22 -10.99 -23.19
N LEU A 148 5.27 -10.94 -24.12
CA LEU A 148 4.09 -11.82 -24.10
C LEU A 148 4.53 -13.29 -24.14
N GLN A 149 4.10 -14.08 -23.16
CA GLN A 149 4.48 -15.49 -23.00
C GLN A 149 3.84 -16.37 -24.09
N SER A 150 2.55 -16.17 -24.37
CA SER A 150 1.80 -17.04 -25.26
C SER A 150 1.97 -16.70 -26.73
N SER A 151 2.32 -17.67 -27.57
CA SER A 151 2.46 -17.50 -29.02
C SER A 151 1.12 -17.32 -29.76
N GLU A 152 -0.02 -17.38 -29.07
CA GLU A 152 -1.35 -17.21 -29.67
C GLU A 152 -1.66 -15.77 -30.12
N TRP A 153 -0.90 -14.80 -29.59
CA TRP A 153 -1.09 -13.38 -29.87
C TRP A 153 -0.56 -13.00 -31.25
N SER A 154 -1.36 -12.23 -32.00
CA SER A 154 -0.97 -11.75 -33.33
C SER A 154 0.31 -10.90 -33.29
N ASP A 155 1.11 -10.97 -34.37
CA ASP A 155 2.34 -10.17 -34.51
C ASP A 155 2.10 -8.67 -34.35
N TYR A 156 0.94 -8.16 -34.80
CA TYR A 156 0.56 -6.76 -34.61
C TYR A 156 0.48 -6.37 -33.12
N PHE A 157 -0.08 -7.25 -32.30
CA PHE A 157 -0.22 -7.00 -30.86
C PHE A 157 1.13 -7.14 -30.15
N ARG A 158 1.92 -8.17 -30.48
CA ARG A 158 3.30 -8.30 -29.98
C ARG A 158 4.13 -7.07 -30.30
N ASN A 159 4.14 -6.65 -31.57
CA ASN A 159 4.90 -5.50 -32.01
C ASN A 159 4.45 -4.20 -31.32
N PHE A 160 3.16 -4.05 -31.02
CA PHE A 160 2.65 -2.93 -30.22
C PHE A 160 3.21 -2.95 -28.79
N VAL A 161 3.13 -4.11 -28.11
CA VAL A 161 3.65 -4.29 -26.75
C VAL A 161 5.16 -4.07 -26.71
N ASP A 162 5.91 -4.65 -27.66
CA ASP A 162 7.36 -4.49 -27.76
C ASP A 162 7.76 -3.03 -27.99
N SER A 163 6.98 -2.28 -28.79
CA SER A 163 7.19 -0.85 -29.00
C SER A 163 6.95 -0.05 -27.71
N CYS A 164 5.93 -0.39 -26.93
CA CYS A 164 5.67 0.26 -25.64
C CYS A 164 6.78 -0.02 -24.60
N LEU A 165 7.36 -1.22 -24.62
CA LEU A 165 8.30 -1.70 -23.60
C LEU A 165 9.77 -1.47 -23.95
N GLN A 166 10.07 -0.45 -24.75
CA GLN A 166 11.44 0.01 -24.96
C GLN A 166 12.00 0.64 -23.67
N LYS A 167 13.06 0.06 -23.11
CA LYS A 167 13.67 0.55 -21.86
C LYS A 167 14.29 1.94 -22.01
N ILE A 168 14.85 2.24 -23.18
CA ILE A 168 15.41 3.55 -23.49
C ILE A 168 14.26 4.48 -23.88
N PRO A 169 14.00 5.57 -23.14
CA PRO A 169 12.86 6.45 -23.41
C PRO A 169 12.92 7.13 -24.78
N GLN A 170 14.12 7.36 -25.33
CA GLN A 170 14.26 7.92 -26.68
C GLN A 170 13.72 6.97 -27.76
N ASP A 171 13.89 5.66 -27.59
CA ASP A 171 13.44 4.64 -28.54
C ASP A 171 11.97 4.28 -28.36
N ARG A 172 11.38 4.65 -27.21
CA ARG A 172 9.95 4.46 -26.95
C ARG A 172 9.12 5.50 -27.71
N PRO A 173 8.09 5.11 -28.48
CA PRO A 173 7.23 6.06 -29.17
C PRO A 173 6.40 6.86 -28.17
N THR A 174 5.98 8.04 -28.61
CA THR A 174 4.99 8.86 -27.91
C THR A 174 3.57 8.27 -28.08
N SER A 175 2.64 8.71 -27.23
CA SER A 175 1.23 8.31 -27.36
C SER A 175 0.63 8.71 -28.71
N GLU A 176 1.01 9.87 -29.27
CA GLU A 176 0.55 10.32 -30.59
C GLU A 176 1.05 9.42 -31.73
N GLU A 177 2.28 8.91 -31.62
CA GLU A 177 2.84 7.96 -32.58
C GLU A 177 2.17 6.59 -32.46
N LEU A 178 1.90 6.13 -31.23
CA LEU A 178 1.20 4.86 -31.00
C LEU A 178 -0.24 4.83 -31.51
N LEU A 179 -0.92 5.98 -31.58
CA LEU A 179 -2.25 6.07 -32.21
C LEU A 179 -2.22 5.69 -33.69
N LYS A 180 -1.06 5.78 -34.34
CA LYS A 180 -0.86 5.41 -35.76
C LYS A 180 -0.41 3.95 -35.93
N HIS A 181 -0.16 3.23 -34.83
CA HIS A 181 0.32 1.86 -34.87
C HIS A 181 -0.73 0.90 -35.46
N VAL A 182 -0.28 -0.08 -36.26
CA VAL A 182 -1.16 -1.02 -37.01
C VAL A 182 -2.17 -1.70 -36.10
N PHE A 183 -1.77 -2.10 -34.89
CA PHE A 183 -2.66 -2.70 -33.89
C PHE A 183 -3.86 -1.82 -33.51
N VAL A 184 -3.66 -0.50 -33.42
CA VAL A 184 -4.67 0.47 -32.97
C VAL A 184 -5.59 0.90 -34.11
N VAL A 185 -5.04 1.09 -35.32
CA VAL A 185 -5.78 1.59 -36.49
C VAL A 185 -6.53 0.51 -37.25
N ARG A 186 -6.23 -0.78 -37.00
CA ARG A 186 -6.91 -1.90 -37.66
C ARG A 186 -8.42 -1.86 -37.42
N ASP A 187 -9.15 -2.23 -38.46
CA ASP A 187 -10.60 -2.39 -38.41
C ASP A 187 -11.01 -3.40 -37.33
N ARG A 188 -12.05 -3.02 -36.59
CA ARG A 188 -12.67 -3.83 -35.54
C ARG A 188 -14.16 -3.52 -35.49
N PRO A 189 -15.01 -4.47 -35.08
CA PRO A 189 -16.43 -4.18 -34.88
C PRO A 189 -16.62 -3.04 -33.86
N GLU A 190 -17.54 -2.11 -34.15
CA GLU A 190 -17.87 -1.02 -33.22
C GLU A 190 -18.49 -1.57 -31.92
N THR A 191 -19.04 -2.78 -31.96
CA THR A 191 -19.70 -3.44 -30.83
C THR A 191 -18.74 -4.16 -29.89
N VAL A 192 -17.43 -4.25 -30.17
CA VAL A 192 -16.48 -5.06 -29.37
C VAL A 192 -16.59 -4.81 -27.86
N LEU A 193 -16.65 -3.55 -27.45
CA LEU A 193 -16.76 -3.18 -26.03
C LEU A 193 -18.18 -3.35 -25.49
N ILE A 194 -19.20 -3.13 -26.31
CA ILE A 194 -20.61 -3.33 -25.94
C ILE A 194 -20.87 -4.83 -25.68
N ASP A 195 -20.38 -5.68 -26.58
CA ASP A 195 -20.49 -7.14 -26.50
C ASP A 195 -19.68 -7.69 -25.32
N LEU A 196 -18.52 -7.09 -25.02
CA LEU A 196 -17.77 -7.41 -23.80
C LEU A 196 -18.58 -7.07 -22.54
N ILE A 197 -19.11 -5.84 -22.45
CA ILE A 197 -19.92 -5.39 -21.31
C ILE A 197 -21.13 -6.31 -21.11
N GLN A 198 -21.82 -6.69 -22.19
CA GLN A 198 -22.98 -7.57 -22.11
C GLN A 198 -22.59 -8.96 -21.59
N ARG A 199 -21.54 -9.58 -22.17
CA ARG A 199 -21.06 -10.90 -21.70
C ARG A 199 -20.62 -10.90 -20.25
N THR A 200 -20.00 -9.81 -19.78
CA THR A 200 -19.62 -9.67 -18.37
C THR A 200 -20.85 -9.61 -17.47
N LYS A 201 -21.89 -8.83 -17.85
CA LYS A 201 -23.15 -8.77 -17.10
C LYS A 201 -23.87 -10.12 -17.05
N ASP A 202 -23.90 -10.84 -18.16
CA ASP A 202 -24.56 -12.15 -18.23
C ASP A 202 -23.84 -13.17 -17.33
N ALA A 203 -22.50 -13.18 -17.34
CA ALA A 203 -21.71 -14.05 -16.47
C ALA A 203 -21.90 -13.75 -14.97
N GLU A 204 -22.07 -12.48 -14.58
CA GLU A 204 -22.39 -12.10 -13.20
C GLU A 204 -23.78 -12.57 -12.77
N GLN A 205 -24.77 -12.51 -13.66
CA GLN A 205 -26.14 -12.98 -13.39
C GLN A 205 -26.20 -14.49 -13.19
N ASP A 206 -25.56 -15.26 -14.07
CA ASP A 206 -25.47 -16.73 -13.97
C ASP A 206 -24.74 -17.17 -12.69
N SER A 207 -23.71 -16.43 -12.29
CA SER A 207 -22.98 -16.66 -11.03
C SER A 207 -23.85 -16.45 -9.78
N SER A 208 -24.87 -15.59 -9.86
CA SER A 208 -25.81 -15.34 -8.76
C SER A 208 -26.91 -16.41 -8.64
N MET A 209 -27.33 -17.01 -9.76
CA MET A 209 -28.37 -18.05 -9.80
C MET A 209 -27.91 -19.41 -9.24
N GLY A 210 -26.60 -19.66 -9.13
CA GLY A 210 -26.02 -20.90 -8.61
C GLY A 210 -25.86 -20.98 -7.08
N ARG A 211 -26.19 -19.93 -6.32
CA ARG A 211 -26.01 -19.86 -4.85
C ARG A 211 -27.34 -19.70 -4.09
N THR A 212 -28.33 -20.56 -4.33
CA THR A 212 -29.46 -20.70 -3.39
C THR A 212 -29.14 -21.78 -2.36
N GLY A 213 -28.37 -21.42 -1.33
CA GLY A 213 -28.11 -22.32 -0.21
C GLY A 213 -26.94 -21.84 0.64
N THR A 214 -27.27 -21.32 1.82
CA THR A 214 -26.36 -20.84 2.89
C THR A 214 -25.67 -19.51 2.60
N VAL A 215 -26.11 -18.51 3.36
CA VAL A 215 -25.46 -17.22 3.58
C VAL A 215 -23.99 -17.41 3.96
N ASN A 216 -23.11 -17.07 3.03
CA ASN A 216 -21.75 -16.64 3.34
C ASN A 216 -21.41 -15.56 2.31
N SER A 217 -21.30 -14.33 2.82
CA SER A 217 -20.73 -13.20 2.10
C SER A 217 -19.32 -13.57 1.68
N VAL A 218 -19.16 -13.90 0.40
CA VAL A 218 -17.85 -14.02 -0.22
C VAL A 218 -17.88 -13.00 -1.33
N GLY A 219 -17.54 -11.76 -0.95
CA GLY A 219 -17.18 -10.72 -1.90
C GLY A 219 -15.97 -11.21 -2.71
N SER A 220 -16.04 -11.03 -4.02
CA SER A 220 -14.98 -11.36 -4.95
C SER A 220 -13.75 -10.49 -4.65
N ASN A 221 -12.86 -10.99 -3.81
CA ASN A 221 -11.55 -10.42 -3.58
C ASN A 221 -10.65 -10.73 -4.79
N GLN A 222 -10.81 -9.95 -5.87
CA GLN A 222 -9.79 -9.79 -6.91
C GLN A 222 -9.58 -8.30 -7.20
N SER A 223 -9.44 -7.49 -6.15
CA SER A 223 -8.84 -6.17 -6.24
C SER A 223 -7.41 -6.30 -5.73
N ILE A 224 -6.44 -6.03 -6.59
CA ILE A 224 -5.03 -5.91 -6.20
C ILE A 224 -4.96 -4.83 -5.11
N PRO A 225 -4.38 -5.10 -3.92
CA PRO A 225 -4.14 -4.03 -2.96
C PRO A 225 -3.21 -3.01 -3.60
N SER A 226 -3.69 -1.78 -3.83
CA SER A 226 -2.87 -0.68 -4.35
C SER A 226 -1.80 -0.32 -3.32
N MET A 227 -0.63 -0.95 -3.41
CA MET A 227 0.57 -0.49 -2.72
C MET A 227 1.17 0.63 -3.56
N SER A 228 0.59 1.83 -3.47
CA SER A 228 1.19 3.04 -4.02
C SER A 228 2.39 3.41 -3.15
N ILE A 229 3.58 3.44 -3.76
CA ILE A 229 4.78 4.00 -3.13
C ILE A 229 4.76 5.51 -3.36
N SER A 230 4.69 6.29 -2.28
CA SER A 230 4.88 7.75 -2.30
C SER A 230 6.07 8.07 -1.41
N ALA A 231 6.98 8.92 -1.88
CA ALA A 231 8.22 9.31 -1.17
C ALA A 231 8.00 10.16 0.11
N SER A 232 6.84 10.06 0.75
CA SER A 232 6.52 10.77 1.99
C SER A 232 5.52 9.99 2.85
N SER A 233 5.95 8.84 3.40
CA SER A 233 5.73 8.42 4.80
C SER A 233 6.02 6.94 5.06
N GLN A 234 6.95 6.71 5.98
CA GLN A 234 7.13 5.58 6.90
C GLN A 234 7.30 4.15 6.36
N SER A 235 8.52 3.66 6.58
CA SER A 235 8.99 2.27 6.53
C SER A 235 8.02 1.28 7.18
N SER A 236 7.48 0.36 6.39
CA SER A 236 6.98 -0.93 6.89
C SER A 236 8.03 -2.00 6.55
N SER A 237 8.80 -2.37 7.57
CA SER A 237 9.81 -3.40 7.52
C SER A 237 9.13 -4.78 7.44
N VAL A 238 9.36 -5.51 6.36
CA VAL A 238 9.13 -6.96 6.32
C VAL A 238 10.42 -7.65 5.91
N ASN A 239 11.12 -8.19 6.91
CA ASN A 239 12.00 -9.34 6.77
C ASN A 239 12.34 -9.88 8.16
N SER A 240 11.52 -10.80 8.64
CA SER A 240 11.93 -11.78 9.65
C SER A 240 12.40 -13.02 8.88
N LEU A 241 13.72 -13.22 8.80
CA LEU A 241 14.29 -14.51 8.43
C LEU A 241 14.16 -15.46 9.64
N PRO A 242 13.90 -16.76 9.43
CA PRO A 242 13.69 -17.71 10.52
C PRO A 242 14.98 -17.98 11.29
N ASP A 243 14.81 -17.96 12.61
CA ASP A 243 15.76 -18.30 13.66
C ASP A 243 16.15 -19.78 13.55
N ALA A 244 17.46 -20.06 13.39
CA ALA A 244 18.02 -21.39 13.50
C ALA A 244 18.46 -21.60 14.95
N SER A 245 17.58 -22.27 15.66
CA SER A 245 17.69 -22.84 17.01
C SER A 245 19.10 -23.08 17.55
N ASP A 246 19.31 -22.55 18.75
CA ASP A 246 20.30 -22.92 19.75
C ASP A 246 20.52 -24.45 19.85
N ASP A 247 21.79 -24.85 19.86
CA ASP A 247 22.23 -26.02 20.63
C ASP A 247 23.43 -25.59 21.48
N LYS A 248 23.18 -25.43 22.79
CA LYS A 248 24.18 -25.13 23.82
C LYS A 248 24.38 -26.39 24.66
N SER A 249 25.57 -26.96 24.59
CA SER A 249 26.13 -27.73 25.71
C SER A 249 27.46 -27.12 26.13
N GLU A 250 27.42 -26.50 27.30
CA GLU A 250 28.46 -26.27 28.30
C GLU A 250 29.94 -26.24 27.85
N LEU A 251 30.54 -25.06 28.02
CA LEU A 251 31.96 -24.94 28.35
C LEU A 251 32.07 -23.89 29.44
N ASP A 252 32.50 -24.29 30.63
CA ASP A 252 33.03 -23.35 31.61
C ASP A 252 34.12 -24.00 32.46
N ILE A 253 35.08 -23.16 32.85
CA ILE A 253 36.20 -23.34 33.79
C ILE A 253 37.56 -23.77 33.22
N MET A 254 38.27 -22.73 32.78
CA MET A 254 39.60 -22.24 33.24
C MET A 254 40.77 -23.19 33.55
N GLU A 255 41.91 -22.73 32.99
CA GLU A 255 43.27 -22.66 33.53
C GLU A 255 44.18 -23.89 33.53
N GLY A 256 45.45 -23.61 33.21
CA GLY A 256 46.58 -24.31 33.83
C GLY A 256 47.48 -25.08 32.87
N ASP A 257 48.38 -24.34 32.20
CA ASP A 257 49.68 -24.84 31.77
C ASP A 257 50.42 -25.51 32.95
N HIS A 258 50.99 -26.71 32.76
CA HIS A 258 52.20 -27.21 33.44
C HIS A 258 52.56 -28.67 33.02
N THR A 259 53.71 -28.77 32.33
CA THR A 259 54.84 -29.70 32.53
C THR A 259 54.64 -31.23 32.54
N GLU A 260 55.35 -31.85 31.58
CA GLU A 260 56.21 -33.05 31.68
C GLU A 260 56.17 -33.88 32.98
N GLU A 261 55.96 -35.20 32.86
CA GLU A 261 57.01 -36.23 33.00
C GLU A 261 56.41 -37.65 33.03
N GLU A 262 57.10 -38.55 32.36
CA GLU A 262 56.86 -39.99 32.39
C GLU A 262 57.07 -40.59 33.79
N ASN A 263 56.32 -41.63 34.14
CA ASN A 263 56.82 -42.61 35.10
C ASN A 263 56.33 -44.03 34.80
N TYR A 264 57.32 -44.89 34.56
CA TYR A 264 57.26 -46.35 34.48
C TYR A 264 56.68 -46.97 35.75
N ARG A 265 55.91 -48.06 35.62
CA ARG A 265 55.99 -49.24 36.51
C ARG A 265 55.65 -50.54 35.78
N GLU A 266 56.71 -51.35 35.60
CA GLU A 266 56.83 -52.81 35.73
C GLU A 266 55.76 -53.48 36.61
N ASP A 267 55.47 -54.78 36.59
CA ASP A 267 55.81 -55.99 35.81
C ASP A 267 55.11 -57.13 36.58
N SER A 268 54.65 -58.21 35.94
CA SER A 268 54.32 -59.51 36.59
C SER A 268 53.84 -60.54 35.57
N ASP A 269 54.79 -61.37 35.15
CA ASP A 269 54.67 -62.63 34.44
C ASP A 269 53.69 -63.63 35.10
N ALA A 270 53.01 -64.44 34.27
CA ALA A 270 53.23 -65.90 34.19
C ALA A 270 52.00 -66.72 33.71
N ARG A 271 52.31 -67.60 32.74
CA ARG A 271 51.91 -69.04 32.65
C ARG A 271 50.59 -69.44 31.94
N LEU A 272 50.74 -70.03 30.74
CA LEU A 272 50.65 -71.48 30.41
C LEU A 272 49.94 -71.82 29.07
N ARG A 273 50.74 -72.37 28.13
CA ARG A 273 50.61 -73.70 27.49
C ARG A 273 49.44 -73.97 26.51
N GLY A 274 49.79 -74.31 25.26
CA GLY A 274 49.12 -75.42 24.55
C GLY A 274 48.96 -75.34 23.02
N SER A 275 49.81 -76.11 22.31
CA SER A 275 49.56 -76.87 21.06
C SER A 275 49.29 -76.18 19.70
N GLU A 276 50.33 -76.21 18.85
CA GLU A 276 50.35 -76.43 17.38
C GLU A 276 49.69 -77.77 16.94
N PRO A 277 49.64 -78.18 15.65
CA PRO A 277 49.88 -77.47 14.36
C PRO A 277 48.85 -77.81 13.23
N GLN A 278 48.83 -77.04 12.12
CA GLN A 278 48.79 -77.64 10.76
C GLN A 278 49.12 -76.62 9.65
N SER A 279 49.97 -77.05 8.73
CA SER A 279 50.55 -76.38 7.56
C SER A 279 50.58 -77.39 6.39
N PRO A 280 51.14 -77.14 5.19
CA PRO A 280 51.03 -76.07 4.14
C PRO A 280 50.85 -76.76 2.73
N PRO A 281 51.51 -76.45 1.57
CA PRO A 281 52.08 -75.23 0.93
C PRO A 281 51.78 -75.09 -0.61
N GLN A 282 52.31 -74.01 -1.25
CA GLN A 282 53.02 -73.90 -2.56
C GLN A 282 52.74 -72.52 -3.18
N GLY A 283 53.64 -71.66 -3.67
CA GLY A 283 55.08 -71.62 -4.00
C GLY A 283 55.19 -70.47 -5.03
N THR A 284 56.07 -69.47 -4.96
CA THR A 284 57.51 -69.53 -5.21
C THR A 284 58.14 -68.13 -5.02
N ARG A 285 59.44 -68.14 -4.77
CA ARG A 285 60.31 -67.01 -4.37
C ARG A 285 60.87 -66.25 -5.58
N HIS A 286 61.23 -64.98 -5.37
CA HIS A 286 62.58 -64.51 -5.69
C HIS A 286 63.03 -63.40 -4.72
N ARG A 287 64.28 -63.52 -4.25
CA ARG A 287 64.97 -62.65 -3.29
C ARG A 287 66.24 -62.12 -3.95
N SER A 288 66.61 -60.86 -3.70
CA SER A 288 67.99 -60.34 -3.72
C SER A 288 68.02 -59.02 -2.93
N HIS A 289 68.55 -58.99 -1.70
CA HIS A 289 69.83 -58.36 -1.28
C HIS A 289 69.84 -56.81 -1.46
N TYR A 290 70.07 -55.93 -0.46
CA TYR A 290 71.14 -55.81 0.55
C TYR A 290 70.69 -54.84 1.68
N ARG A 291 70.83 -55.23 2.96
CA ARG A 291 71.66 -54.63 4.05
C ARG A 291 71.40 -53.17 4.49
N ASN A 292 71.01 -53.05 5.77
CA ASN A 292 71.34 -52.06 6.81
C ASN A 292 72.06 -50.77 6.37
N ARG A 293 71.51 -49.60 6.76
CA ARG A 293 72.33 -48.46 7.20
C ARG A 293 71.59 -47.56 8.19
N GLU A 294 72.31 -47.23 9.25
CA GLU A 294 71.92 -46.56 10.48
C GLU A 294 71.70 -45.04 10.33
N HIS A 295 70.92 -44.48 11.27
CA HIS A 295 71.04 -43.12 11.84
C HIS A 295 71.88 -42.09 11.06
N PHE A 296 71.27 -41.41 10.08
CA PHE A 296 71.80 -40.13 9.59
C PHE A 296 70.91 -38.99 10.09
N ALA A 297 71.33 -38.35 11.19
CA ALA A 297 70.87 -37.01 11.52
C ALA A 297 71.10 -36.14 10.27
N THR A 298 70.02 -35.76 9.60
CA THR A 298 70.12 -34.92 8.41
C THR A 298 70.40 -33.51 8.90
N ILE A 299 71.68 -33.16 9.01
CA ILE A 299 72.13 -31.78 9.14
C ILE A 299 71.59 -31.05 7.91
N ARG A 300 70.46 -30.35 8.08
CA ARG A 300 69.91 -29.49 7.04
C ARG A 300 70.90 -28.34 6.83
N THR A 301 71.20 -28.02 5.57
CA THR A 301 72.09 -26.92 5.24
C THR A 301 71.59 -25.64 5.90
N ALA A 302 72.49 -24.82 6.46
CA ALA A 302 72.13 -23.56 7.13
C ALA A 302 71.22 -22.69 6.25
N SER A 303 71.42 -22.69 4.93
CA SER A 303 70.56 -22.00 3.96
C SER A 303 69.11 -22.48 3.93
N LEU A 304 68.86 -23.78 4.14
CA LEU A 304 67.51 -24.35 4.16
C LEU A 304 66.79 -23.97 5.47
N VAL A 305 67.51 -23.96 6.58
CA VAL A 305 66.98 -23.54 7.88
C VAL A 305 66.69 -22.04 7.88
N THR A 306 67.60 -21.20 7.38
CA THR A 306 67.37 -19.75 7.24
C THR A 306 66.20 -19.45 6.32
N ARG A 307 66.05 -20.18 5.20
CA ARG A 307 64.90 -20.01 4.29
C ARG A 307 63.58 -20.40 4.97
N GLN A 308 63.53 -21.55 5.66
CA GLN A 308 62.32 -21.95 6.40
C GLN A 308 61.98 -20.99 7.55
N MET A 309 63.00 -20.41 8.20
CA MET A 309 62.80 -19.40 9.24
C MET A 309 62.21 -18.12 8.66
N GLN A 310 62.71 -17.66 7.49
CA GLN A 310 62.16 -16.51 6.78
C GLN A 310 60.75 -16.76 6.24
N GLU A 311 60.46 -17.95 5.72
CA GLU A 311 59.10 -18.32 5.26
C GLU A 311 58.11 -18.39 6.44
N HIS A 312 58.52 -18.92 7.59
CA HIS A 312 57.69 -18.96 8.80
C HIS A 312 57.51 -17.56 9.42
N GLU A 313 58.53 -16.70 9.34
CA GLU A 313 58.46 -15.31 9.77
C GLU A 313 57.46 -14.52 8.89
N GLN A 314 57.53 -14.69 7.56
CA GLN A 314 56.57 -14.10 6.63
C GLN A 314 55.13 -14.63 6.82
N ASP A 315 54.94 -15.94 7.03
CA ASP A 315 53.60 -16.50 7.29
C ASP A 315 53.05 -16.05 8.65
N SER A 316 53.93 -15.85 9.64
CA SER A 316 53.57 -15.28 10.95
C SER A 316 53.16 -13.81 10.84
N GLU A 317 53.92 -13.00 10.09
CA GLU A 317 53.58 -11.59 9.82
C GLU A 317 52.25 -11.47 9.08
N LEU A 318 52.02 -12.29 8.04
CA LEU A 318 50.76 -12.32 7.31
C LEU A 318 49.58 -12.72 8.21
N ARG A 319 49.78 -13.71 9.08
CA ARG A 319 48.77 -14.14 10.06
C ARG A 319 48.44 -13.04 11.07
N GLU A 320 49.44 -12.30 11.53
CA GLU A 320 49.27 -11.17 12.45
C GLU A 320 48.50 -10.02 11.78
N GLN A 321 48.84 -9.68 10.53
CA GLN A 321 48.10 -8.68 9.75
C GLN A 321 46.63 -9.08 9.53
N MET A 322 46.38 -10.35 9.18
CA MET A 322 45.02 -10.86 9.01
C MET A 322 44.23 -10.91 10.33
N SER A 323 44.90 -11.15 11.46
CA SER A 323 44.31 -11.04 12.81
C SER A 323 43.94 -9.59 13.14
N GLY A 324 44.82 -8.64 12.82
CA GLY A 324 44.56 -7.20 12.98
C GLY A 324 43.37 -6.73 12.14
N TYR A 325 43.30 -7.14 10.87
CA TYR A 325 42.17 -6.83 10.00
C TYR A 325 40.85 -7.43 10.53
N LYS A 326 40.85 -8.70 10.99
CA LYS A 326 39.67 -9.32 11.61
C LYS A 326 39.22 -8.56 12.85
N ARG A 327 40.15 -8.08 13.69
CA ARG A 327 39.83 -7.25 14.86
C ARG A 327 39.21 -5.92 14.47
N MET A 328 39.80 -5.23 13.49
CA MET A 328 39.27 -3.96 12.97
C MET A 328 37.87 -4.14 12.38
N ARG A 329 37.64 -5.20 11.60
CA ARG A 329 36.32 -5.51 11.02
C ARG A 329 35.28 -5.76 12.10
N ARG A 330 35.62 -6.55 13.14
CA ARG A 330 34.72 -6.78 14.29
C ARG A 330 34.41 -5.49 15.05
N GLN A 331 35.39 -4.61 15.21
CA GLN A 331 35.20 -3.32 15.86
C GLN A 331 34.27 -2.42 15.03
N HIS A 332 34.48 -2.33 13.72
CA HIS A 332 33.62 -1.57 12.82
C HIS A 332 32.19 -2.12 12.80
N GLN A 333 32.03 -3.44 12.73
CA GLN A 333 30.72 -4.08 12.80
C GLN A 333 30.00 -3.79 14.12
N LYS A 334 30.72 -3.79 15.25
CA LYS A 334 30.17 -3.40 16.56
C LYS A 334 29.74 -1.93 16.59
N GLN A 335 30.50 -1.03 15.98
CA GLN A 335 30.14 0.39 15.87
C GLN A 335 28.89 0.59 15.02
N LEU A 336 28.77 -0.12 13.89
CA LEU A 336 27.57 -0.08 13.04
C LEU A 336 26.33 -0.55 13.81
N MET A 337 26.40 -1.71 14.48
CA MET A 337 25.29 -2.20 15.31
C MET A 337 24.92 -1.23 16.44
N ALA A 338 25.90 -0.57 17.05
CA ALA A 338 25.64 0.43 18.09
C ALA A 338 24.92 1.67 17.53
N LEU A 339 25.30 2.13 16.33
CA LEU A 339 24.64 3.24 15.63
C LEU A 339 23.22 2.86 15.22
N GLU A 340 23.02 1.68 14.63
CA GLU A 340 21.70 1.17 14.26
C GLU A 340 20.77 1.09 15.47
N ASN A 341 21.25 0.55 16.59
CA ASN A 341 20.45 0.49 17.82
C ASN A 341 20.12 1.88 18.37
N LYS A 342 21.07 2.82 18.30
CA LYS A 342 20.83 4.20 18.75
C LYS A 342 19.76 4.89 17.89
N LEU A 343 19.86 4.78 16.58
CA LEU A 343 18.87 5.33 15.64
C LEU A 343 17.50 4.69 15.84
N LYS A 344 17.45 3.38 16.11
CA LYS A 344 16.21 2.68 16.42
C LYS A 344 15.54 3.22 17.69
N THR A 345 16.30 3.40 18.77
CA THR A 345 15.78 4.00 20.01
C THR A 345 15.30 5.44 19.80
N GLU A 346 16.05 6.26 19.06
CA GLU A 346 15.63 7.63 18.74
C GLU A 346 14.33 7.64 17.91
N MET A 347 14.20 6.74 16.94
CA MET A 347 12.98 6.59 16.14
C MET A 347 11.79 6.16 17.00
N ASP A 348 11.97 5.20 17.92
CA ASP A 348 10.92 4.74 18.83
C ASP A 348 10.48 5.86 19.79
N ASP A 349 11.41 6.66 20.29
CA ASP A 349 11.13 7.85 21.11
C ASP A 349 10.34 8.91 20.34
N HIS A 350 10.71 9.17 19.08
CA HIS A 350 9.99 10.11 18.21
C HIS A 350 8.57 9.63 17.91
N ARG A 351 8.40 8.33 17.64
CA ARG A 351 7.10 7.71 17.43
C ARG A 351 6.22 7.85 18.66
N LEU A 352 6.75 7.53 19.85
CA LEU A 352 6.00 7.63 21.10
C LEU A 352 5.55 9.08 21.41
N ARG A 353 6.39 10.07 21.11
CA ARG A 353 6.02 11.49 21.23
C ARG A 353 4.88 11.86 20.27
N LEU A 354 4.98 11.45 19.00
CA LEU A 354 3.94 11.70 18.01
C LEU A 354 2.61 11.06 18.42
N ASP A 355 2.62 9.81 18.87
CA ASP A 355 1.42 9.11 19.34
C ASP A 355 0.78 9.82 20.54
N LYS A 356 1.60 10.31 21.48
CA LYS A 356 1.13 11.08 22.65
C LYS A 356 0.54 12.43 22.26
N ASP A 357 1.15 13.13 21.32
CA ASP A 357 0.66 14.41 20.83
C ASP A 357 -0.66 14.23 20.05
N LEU A 358 -0.76 13.20 19.21
CA LEU A 358 -1.99 12.84 18.51
C LEU A 358 -3.13 12.51 19.48
N GLU A 359 -2.88 11.70 20.50
CA GLU A 359 -3.90 11.36 21.50
C GLU A 359 -4.33 12.61 22.29
N THR A 360 -3.39 13.52 22.59
CA THR A 360 -3.70 14.79 23.26
C THR A 360 -4.59 15.66 22.38
N GLN A 361 -4.28 15.80 21.08
CA GLN A 361 -5.13 16.55 20.15
C GLN A 361 -6.50 15.92 20.00
N ARG A 362 -6.58 14.58 19.90
CA ARG A 362 -7.85 13.86 19.83
C ARG A 362 -8.74 14.14 21.04
N ASN A 363 -8.17 14.11 22.24
CA ASN A 363 -8.90 14.41 23.48
C ASN A 363 -9.34 15.87 23.55
N ASN A 364 -8.51 16.81 23.09
CA ASN A 364 -8.88 18.22 23.00
C ASN A 364 -10.06 18.44 22.06
N PHE A 365 -10.03 17.84 20.86
CA PHE A 365 -11.14 17.93 19.91
C PHE A 365 -12.41 17.28 20.43
N ALA A 366 -12.32 16.12 21.09
CA ALA A 366 -13.47 15.47 21.71
C ALA A 366 -14.13 16.38 22.77
N ALA A 367 -13.33 17.00 23.63
CA ALA A 367 -13.83 17.92 24.65
C ALA A 367 -14.43 19.21 24.04
N GLU A 368 -13.86 19.72 22.95
CA GLU A 368 -14.40 20.88 22.23
C GLU A 368 -15.71 20.56 21.52
N MET A 369 -15.82 19.39 20.89
CA MET A 369 -17.05 18.90 20.27
C MET A 369 -18.16 18.73 21.30
N GLU A 370 -17.89 18.18 22.48
CA GLU A 370 -18.89 18.04 23.55
C GLU A 370 -19.40 19.42 24.02
N LYS A 371 -18.50 20.41 24.17
CA LYS A 371 -18.88 21.79 24.49
C LYS A 371 -19.75 22.41 23.41
N LEU A 372 -19.42 22.17 22.14
CA LEU A 372 -20.17 22.70 21.01
C LEU A 372 -21.58 22.09 20.92
N VAL A 373 -21.71 20.78 21.14
CA VAL A 373 -22.99 20.08 21.21
C VAL A 373 -23.85 20.64 22.33
N LYS A 374 -23.30 20.81 23.55
CA LYS A 374 -24.05 21.42 24.67
C LYS A 374 -24.50 22.85 24.36
N LYS A 375 -23.65 23.65 23.70
CA LYS A 375 -24.00 25.01 23.29
C LYS A 375 -25.12 25.04 22.24
N HIS A 376 -25.06 24.13 21.26
CA HIS A 376 -26.10 24.01 20.24
C HIS A 376 -27.43 23.56 20.85
N GLN A 377 -27.42 22.56 21.73
CA GLN A 377 -28.61 22.09 22.45
C GLN A 377 -29.28 23.24 23.23
N ALA A 378 -28.48 24.02 23.97
CA ALA A 378 -29.00 25.18 24.71
C ALA A 378 -29.58 26.27 23.79
N ALA A 379 -28.99 26.47 22.61
CA ALA A 379 -29.51 27.42 21.61
C ALA A 379 -30.84 26.95 21.03
N VAL A 380 -30.96 25.67 20.64
CA VAL A 380 -32.18 25.07 20.12
C VAL A 380 -33.30 25.13 21.16
N GLU A 381 -33.02 24.81 22.42
CA GLU A 381 -34.02 24.92 23.50
C GLU A 381 -34.49 26.36 23.73
N LYS A 382 -33.59 27.34 23.59
CA LYS A 382 -33.94 28.75 23.68
C LYS A 382 -34.83 29.19 22.52
N GLU A 383 -34.48 28.81 21.29
CA GLU A 383 -35.29 29.12 20.10
C GLU A 383 -36.67 28.44 20.16
N ALA A 384 -36.73 27.18 20.58
CA ALA A 384 -37.99 26.47 20.77
C ALA A 384 -38.91 27.16 21.79
N LYS A 385 -38.36 27.67 22.90
CA LYS A 385 -39.12 28.45 23.89
C LYS A 385 -39.63 29.78 23.33
N VAL A 386 -38.83 30.45 22.48
CA VAL A 386 -39.26 31.70 21.82
C VAL A 386 -40.39 31.41 20.84
N MET A 387 -40.23 30.41 19.98
CA MET A 387 -41.24 29.98 19.01
C MET A 387 -42.56 29.60 19.69
N ALA A 388 -42.52 28.81 20.76
CA ALA A 388 -43.72 28.44 21.51
C ALA A 388 -44.44 29.64 22.14
N ASN A 389 -43.70 30.67 22.56
CA ASN A 389 -44.29 31.90 23.09
C ASN A 389 -44.91 32.76 21.98
N GLU A 390 -44.27 32.84 20.81
CA GLU A 390 -44.83 33.54 19.64
C GLU A 390 -46.09 32.84 19.11
N GLU A 391 -46.08 31.51 19.06
CA GLU A 391 -47.24 30.71 18.69
C GLU A 391 -48.42 30.96 19.62
N LYS A 392 -48.20 30.98 20.95
CA LYS A 392 -49.25 31.33 21.92
C LYS A 392 -49.84 32.72 21.69
N LYS A 393 -49.00 33.72 21.41
CA LYS A 393 -49.46 35.07 21.09
C LYS A 393 -50.30 35.09 19.80
N PHE A 394 -49.85 34.34 18.79
CA PHE A 394 -50.57 34.23 17.53
C PHE A 394 -51.93 33.54 17.68
N GLN A 395 -51.98 32.44 18.43
CA GLN A 395 -53.24 31.75 18.75
C GLN A 395 -54.22 32.66 19.52
N GLN A 396 -53.73 33.43 20.50
CA GLN A 396 -54.56 34.42 21.21
C GLN A 396 -55.09 35.51 20.28
N HIS A 397 -54.26 35.99 19.34
CA HIS A 397 -54.68 36.98 18.35
C HIS A 397 -55.80 36.44 17.45
N ILE A 398 -55.64 35.21 16.93
CA ILE A 398 -56.66 34.54 16.12
C ILE A 398 -57.97 34.40 16.90
N GLN A 399 -57.92 33.90 18.14
CA GLN A 399 -59.14 33.73 18.96
C GLN A 399 -59.84 35.08 19.21
N THR A 400 -59.08 36.14 19.45
CA THR A 400 -59.62 37.48 19.66
C THR A 400 -60.30 38.00 18.39
N GLN A 401 -59.69 37.79 17.23
CA GLN A 401 -60.24 38.19 15.95
C GLN A 401 -61.52 37.41 15.59
N GLN A 402 -61.51 36.08 15.75
CA GLN A 402 -62.69 35.24 15.53
C GLN A 402 -63.86 35.66 16.41
N LYS A 403 -63.60 35.98 17.69
CA LYS A 403 -64.63 36.48 18.61
C LYS A 403 -65.20 37.82 18.17
N LYS A 404 -64.35 38.71 17.65
CA LYS A 404 -64.77 40.02 17.11
C LYS A 404 -65.64 39.86 15.85
N GLU A 405 -65.24 39.00 14.93
CA GLU A 405 -65.98 38.68 13.70
C GLU A 405 -67.34 38.05 14.03
N LEU A 406 -67.38 37.09 14.96
CA LEU A 406 -68.63 36.47 15.41
C LEU A 406 -69.60 37.49 16.04
N ASN A 407 -69.10 38.37 16.91
CA ASN A 407 -69.92 39.42 17.49
C ASN A 407 -70.48 40.37 16.43
N SER A 408 -69.64 40.78 15.47
CA SER A 408 -70.06 41.64 14.36
C SER A 408 -71.14 40.97 13.50
N PHE A 409 -70.98 39.68 13.21
CA PHE A 409 -71.97 38.89 12.48
C PHE A 409 -73.31 38.82 13.22
N LEU A 410 -73.30 38.53 14.53
CA LEU A 410 -74.51 38.48 15.36
C LEU A 410 -75.22 39.85 15.41
N GLU A 411 -74.48 40.95 15.50
CA GLU A 411 -75.04 42.30 15.44
C GLU A 411 -75.68 42.61 14.08
N SER A 412 -75.05 42.18 12.97
CA SER A 412 -75.61 42.34 11.64
C SER A 412 -76.91 41.55 11.49
N GLN A 413 -76.93 40.29 11.95
CA GLN A 413 -78.12 39.44 11.88
C GLN A 413 -79.29 40.02 12.71
N LYS A 414 -79.01 40.58 13.89
CA LYS A 414 -80.00 41.31 14.70
C LYS A 414 -80.55 42.55 13.98
N ARG A 415 -79.69 43.32 13.30
CA ARG A 415 -80.10 44.47 12.49
C ARG A 415 -81.01 44.05 11.34
N GLU A 416 -80.62 43.00 10.60
CA GLU A 416 -81.40 42.47 9.48
C GLU A 416 -82.76 41.92 9.93
N TYR A 417 -82.79 41.21 11.07
CA TYR A 417 -84.05 40.73 11.65
C TYR A 417 -84.97 41.89 12.05
N LYS A 418 -84.44 42.95 12.67
CA LYS A 418 -85.24 44.15 13.00
C LYS A 418 -85.82 44.79 11.74
N LEU A 419 -85.02 44.94 10.68
CA LEU A 419 -85.46 45.51 9.41
C LEU A 419 -86.59 44.67 8.79
N ARG A 420 -86.42 43.34 8.69
CA ARG A 420 -87.47 42.44 8.17
C ARG A 420 -88.74 42.50 9.02
N LYS A 421 -88.60 42.60 10.35
CA LYS A 421 -89.76 42.71 11.26
C LYS A 421 -90.53 44.01 11.05
N GLU A 422 -89.85 45.13 10.80
CA GLU A 422 -90.50 46.40 10.45
C GLU A 422 -91.22 46.31 9.09
N GLN A 423 -90.55 45.78 8.06
CA GLN A 423 -91.16 45.57 6.74
C GLN A 423 -92.42 44.70 6.81
N LEU A 424 -92.39 43.61 7.60
CA LEU A 424 -93.57 42.77 7.81
C LEU A 424 -94.72 43.50 8.52
N LYS A 425 -94.41 44.41 9.44
CA LYS A 425 -95.43 45.24 10.10
C LYS A 425 -96.07 46.24 9.15
N GLU A 426 -95.29 46.86 8.27
CA GLU A 426 -95.82 47.76 7.23
C GLU A 426 -96.78 47.00 6.30
N VAL A 427 -96.37 45.83 5.82
CA VAL A 427 -97.21 45.00 4.91
C VAL A 427 -98.51 44.53 5.58
N MET A 428 -98.51 44.22 6.88
CA MET A 428 -99.74 43.82 7.60
C MET A 428 -100.59 44.99 8.12
N GLY A 429 -100.06 46.21 8.14
CA GLY A 429 -100.82 47.42 8.52
C GLY A 429 -101.59 48.04 7.36
N GLU A 430 -101.28 47.63 6.12
CA GLU A 430 -101.92 48.09 4.88
C GLU A 430 -103.00 47.14 4.33
N SER A 431 -103.36 46.08 5.08
CA SER A 431 -104.50 45.18 4.81
C SER A 431 -105.59 45.39 5.85
#